data_AF-A0A2Z5JNZ9-F1
#
_entry.id   AF-A0A2Z5JNZ9-F1
#
_cell.length_a   1.000
_cell.length_b   1.000
_cell.length_c   1.000
_cell.angle_alpha   90.00
_cell.angle_beta   90.00
_cell.angle_gamma   90.00
#
_symmetry.space_group_name_H-M   'P 1'
#
loop_
_entity.id
_entity.type
_entity.pdbx_description
1 polymer ?
#
loop_
_entity_poly.entity_id
_entity_poly.type
_entity_poly.pdbx_seq_one_letter_code
_entity_poly.pdbx_strand_id
1 'polypeptide(L)'
;MGRHENPLDASAGPVAGLAGALRQLRHDAGSPPYHQMARRCSYSVATLSRAAAGKQLPTLAVLLAYVEACGGSTDTWEARWHHASEELTAQHLGQGIPPYKGLARFDHTDHALYFGRERLADDLWALTRRQRVAALLGPSGSGKSSLLRAGLVPRLRQQESGPARPAAIRIITPGERPLATHRSLLSSADALLSDTCLIVDQFEELFTLCKEPVEREEFVAALLSAREPAGRLRVVLGVRADFSSRCLEYSGLAAVIRDASLTVTRMSPAELREAIVRPARVHGLVVERALTARLTADVADNGFALPLLSHALLETWNRRCGRTLTLDSYEQAGGLQGAIAQSAEGVYTRLDTIQANIAQRILLRMITPGADGAPDTRRSVTRAELAALGGGQRADKVLESLTRARLITLDGATAGLAHEALINAWPRLSAWIEQDREKLRFQRWLTEAAGAWEAVEREPGVRISPVRLTQLDAHASYARRDELTPLESDFLAAGMATHRRTLRNRRATRAMGSLLVATTTLAAAMAWKQQRLLQEHPMRPTR
;
A
#
# COMPACT_ATOMS: atom_id res chain seq x y z
N MET A 1 35.69 -20.92 30.35
CA MET A 1 34.40 -21.12 31.07
C MET A 1 33.33 -20.31 30.36
N GLY A 2 32.28 -20.95 29.87
CA GLY A 2 31.19 -20.28 29.14
C GLY A 2 30.27 -19.52 30.10
N ARG A 3 29.76 -18.38 29.64
CA ARG A 3 28.76 -17.57 30.36
C ARG A 3 27.60 -18.46 30.81
N HIS A 4 27.27 -18.46 32.10
CA HIS A 4 26.12 -19.19 32.64
C HIS A 4 24.82 -18.67 32.01
N GLU A 5 23.94 -19.58 31.61
CA GLU A 5 22.61 -19.23 31.11
C GLU A 5 21.75 -18.70 32.26
N ASN A 6 21.02 -17.61 32.02
CA ASN A 6 20.07 -17.09 33.00
C ASN A 6 18.95 -18.11 33.26
N PRO A 7 18.40 -18.16 34.49
CA PRO A 7 17.25 -19.00 34.82
C PRO A 7 16.09 -18.76 33.83
N LEU A 8 15.47 -19.84 33.37
CA LEU A 8 14.32 -19.80 32.47
C LEU A 8 13.17 -20.56 33.12
N ASP A 9 12.04 -19.90 33.30
CA ASP A 9 10.80 -20.55 33.70
C ASP A 9 10.08 -21.08 32.47
N ALA A 10 10.20 -22.39 32.20
CA ALA A 10 9.59 -23.03 31.05
C ALA A 10 8.05 -23.04 31.09
N SER A 11 7.45 -22.73 32.24
CA SER A 11 5.99 -22.64 32.40
C SER A 11 5.41 -21.25 32.08
N ALA A 12 6.27 -20.24 31.89
CA ALA A 12 5.85 -18.84 31.71
C ALA A 12 5.10 -18.56 30.39
N GLY A 13 5.07 -19.50 29.44
CA GLY A 13 4.33 -19.39 28.18
C GLY A 13 4.93 -20.23 27.05
N PRO A 14 4.30 -20.24 25.86
CA PRO A 14 4.69 -21.12 24.75
C PRO A 14 6.13 -20.87 24.27
N VAL A 15 6.58 -19.62 24.27
CA VAL A 15 7.97 -19.25 23.90
C VAL A 15 8.98 -19.72 24.94
N ALA A 16 8.66 -19.55 26.23
CA ALA A 16 9.51 -19.99 27.32
C ALA A 16 9.59 -21.53 27.40
N GLY A 17 8.47 -22.21 27.16
CA GLY A 17 8.40 -23.67 27.06
C GLY A 17 9.24 -24.22 25.90
N LEU A 18 9.12 -23.61 24.71
CA LEU A 18 9.94 -24.00 23.55
C LEU A 18 11.43 -23.77 23.79
N ALA A 19 11.81 -22.65 24.40
CA ALA A 19 13.19 -22.37 24.76
C ALA A 19 13.72 -23.32 25.84
N GLY A 20 12.88 -23.70 26.81
CA GLY A 20 13.21 -24.72 27.82
C GLY A 20 13.47 -26.06 27.16
N ALA A 21 12.63 -26.47 26.22
CA ALA A 21 12.84 -27.67 25.43
C ALA A 21 14.14 -27.60 24.60
N LEU A 22 14.47 -26.45 24.00
CA LEU A 22 15.74 -26.27 23.25
C LEU A 22 16.97 -26.38 24.15
N ARG A 23 16.89 -25.89 25.39
CA ARG A 23 17.96 -26.07 26.38
C ARG A 23 18.09 -27.53 26.78
N GLN A 24 16.96 -28.23 26.96
CA GLN A 24 16.97 -29.67 27.25
C GLN A 24 17.59 -30.46 26.10
N LEU A 25 17.20 -30.20 24.85
CA LEU A 25 17.82 -30.84 23.68
C LEU A 25 19.33 -30.61 23.64
N ARG A 26 19.79 -29.38 23.93
CA ARG A 26 21.22 -29.08 24.01
C ARG A 26 21.88 -29.85 25.14
N HIS A 27 21.21 -30.01 26.27
CA HIS A 27 21.72 -30.77 27.40
C HIS A 27 21.89 -32.26 27.05
N ASP A 28 20.85 -32.86 26.46
CA ASP A 28 20.85 -34.26 26.00
C ASP A 28 21.94 -34.53 24.95
N ALA A 29 22.27 -33.51 24.14
CA ALA A 29 23.37 -33.55 23.17
C ALA A 29 24.78 -33.34 23.79
N GLY A 30 24.91 -33.34 25.12
CA GLY A 30 26.18 -33.13 25.81
C GLY A 30 26.56 -31.66 26.06
N SER A 31 25.58 -30.76 26.02
CA SER A 31 25.74 -29.31 26.26
C SER A 31 26.79 -28.62 25.37
N PRO A 32 26.81 -28.84 24.03
CA PRO A 32 27.81 -28.22 23.16
C PRO A 32 27.76 -26.69 23.29
N PRO A 33 28.91 -26.01 23.45
CA PRO A 33 28.92 -24.57 23.57
C PRO A 33 28.49 -23.89 22.26
N TYR A 34 27.83 -22.74 22.36
CA TYR A 34 27.24 -22.06 21.20
C TYR A 34 28.22 -21.74 20.06
N HIS A 35 29.51 -21.53 20.35
CA HIS A 35 30.52 -21.31 19.30
C HIS A 35 30.78 -22.56 18.47
N GLN A 36 30.65 -23.75 19.05
CA GLN A 36 30.77 -25.02 18.34
C GLN A 36 29.55 -25.26 17.47
N MET A 37 28.35 -24.95 17.98
CA MET A 37 27.11 -24.99 17.19
C MET A 37 27.17 -24.01 16.02
N ALA A 38 27.57 -22.76 16.25
CA ALA A 38 27.66 -21.71 15.23
C ALA A 38 28.54 -22.10 14.03
N ARG A 39 29.60 -22.89 14.25
CA ARG A 39 30.46 -23.42 13.16
C ARG A 39 29.75 -24.43 12.25
N ARG A 40 28.66 -25.06 12.73
CA ARG A 40 27.90 -26.08 12.01
C ARG A 40 26.69 -25.50 11.26
N CYS A 41 26.09 -24.43 11.78
CA CYS A 41 24.82 -23.91 11.28
C CYS A 41 24.85 -22.49 10.68
N SER A 42 26.02 -21.90 10.44
CA SER A 42 26.19 -20.58 9.80
C SER A 42 25.43 -19.41 10.46
N TYR A 43 24.98 -19.58 11.71
CA TYR A 43 24.35 -18.55 12.52
C TYR A 43 25.28 -18.08 13.64
N SER A 44 25.19 -16.80 14.01
CA SER A 44 26.04 -16.24 15.07
C SER A 44 25.74 -16.85 16.44
N VAL A 45 26.75 -16.87 17.32
CA VAL A 45 26.60 -17.27 18.74
C VAL A 45 25.48 -16.47 19.43
N ALA A 46 25.37 -15.18 19.13
CA ALA A 46 24.34 -14.31 19.70
C ALA A 46 22.93 -14.73 19.24
N THR A 47 22.78 -15.17 17.99
CA THR A 47 21.50 -15.66 17.44
C THR A 47 21.07 -16.94 18.12
N LEU A 48 21.97 -17.93 18.24
CA LEU A 48 21.68 -19.22 18.88
C LEU A 48 21.39 -19.07 20.38
N SER A 49 22.16 -18.24 21.07
CA SER A 49 21.91 -17.93 22.49
C SER A 49 20.56 -17.24 22.69
N ARG A 50 20.17 -16.32 21.79
CA ARG A 50 18.88 -15.65 21.83
C ARG A 50 17.71 -16.59 21.55
N ALA A 51 17.90 -17.58 20.67
CA ALA A 51 16.88 -18.59 20.37
C ALA A 51 16.50 -19.42 21.61
N ALA A 52 17.47 -19.75 22.45
CA ALA A 52 17.26 -20.49 23.71
C ALA A 52 16.99 -19.57 24.93
N ALA A 53 16.88 -18.25 24.74
CA ALA A 53 16.70 -17.32 25.85
C ALA A 53 15.25 -17.30 26.40
N GLY A 54 14.27 -17.79 25.64
CA GLY A 54 12.85 -17.82 26.05
C GLY A 54 12.15 -16.45 26.04
N LYS A 55 12.80 -15.43 25.48
CA LYS A 55 12.23 -14.07 25.36
C LYS A 55 11.42 -13.85 24.08
N GLN A 56 11.79 -14.52 22.99
CA GLN A 56 11.13 -14.39 21.69
C GLN A 56 11.12 -15.74 20.99
N LEU A 57 10.09 -15.98 20.18
CA LEU A 57 10.06 -17.15 19.31
C LEU A 57 11.16 -17.00 18.25
N PRO A 58 12.13 -17.94 18.16
CA PRO A 58 13.13 -17.90 17.08
C PRO A 58 12.45 -18.07 15.72
N THR A 59 13.09 -17.64 14.63
CA THR A 59 12.61 -18.02 13.29
C THR A 59 12.73 -19.53 13.11
N LEU A 60 11.86 -20.14 12.29
CA LEU A 60 11.90 -21.57 12.03
C LEU A 60 13.30 -22.02 11.55
N ALA A 61 13.91 -21.25 10.65
CA ALA A 61 15.26 -21.53 10.15
C ALA A 61 16.33 -21.53 11.26
N VAL A 62 16.28 -20.60 12.23
CA VAL A 62 17.21 -20.57 13.35
C VAL A 62 16.96 -21.74 14.31
N LEU A 63 15.68 -22.08 14.55
CA LEU A 63 15.33 -23.22 15.40
C LEU A 63 15.78 -24.54 14.79
N LEU A 64 15.49 -24.79 13.51
CA LEU A 64 15.89 -26.02 12.83
C LEU A 64 17.41 -26.18 12.81
N ALA A 65 18.14 -25.09 12.57
CA ALA A 65 19.60 -25.12 12.56
C ALA A 65 20.22 -25.32 13.96
N TYR A 66 19.53 -24.86 15.02
CA TYR A 66 19.88 -25.19 16.41
C TYR A 66 19.66 -26.68 16.69
N VAL A 67 18.50 -27.20 16.29
CA VAL A 67 18.11 -28.60 16.49
C VAL A 67 19.06 -29.55 15.76
N GLU A 68 19.40 -29.25 14.51
CA GLU A 68 20.35 -29.99 13.70
C GLU A 68 21.76 -29.97 14.34
N ALA A 69 22.22 -28.82 14.83
CA ALA A 69 23.50 -28.71 15.54
C ALA A 69 23.57 -29.56 16.83
N CYS A 70 22.42 -29.87 17.42
CA CYS A 70 22.24 -30.76 18.57
C CYS A 70 21.84 -32.19 18.19
N GLY A 71 21.72 -32.53 16.90
CA GLY A 71 21.37 -33.88 16.45
C GLY A 71 19.89 -34.27 16.63
N GLY A 72 18.98 -33.31 16.76
CA GLY A 72 17.54 -33.56 16.86
C GLY A 72 16.84 -33.72 15.50
N SER A 73 15.65 -34.31 15.50
CA SER A 73 14.79 -34.46 14.31
C SER A 73 14.11 -33.13 13.92
N THR A 74 14.40 -32.61 12.73
CA THR A 74 13.86 -31.33 12.24
C THR A 74 12.33 -31.32 12.16
N ASP A 75 11.72 -32.39 11.66
CA ASP A 75 10.26 -32.45 11.42
C ASP A 75 9.46 -32.36 12.72
N THR A 76 9.95 -33.03 13.77
CA THR A 76 9.34 -32.99 15.11
C THR A 76 9.40 -31.58 15.70
N TRP A 77 10.50 -30.88 15.45
CA TRP A 77 10.76 -29.56 15.99
C TRP A 77 10.08 -28.44 15.18
N GLU A 78 9.86 -28.65 13.89
CA GLU A 78 9.01 -27.81 13.05
C GLU A 78 7.56 -27.83 13.57
N ALA A 79 7.00 -29.01 13.85
CA ALA A 79 5.66 -29.14 14.42
C ALA A 79 5.54 -28.44 15.79
N ARG A 80 6.54 -28.60 16.68
CA ARG A 80 6.58 -27.91 17.97
C ARG A 80 6.67 -26.39 17.82
N TRP A 81 7.41 -25.90 16.83
CA TRP A 81 7.51 -24.48 16.55
C TRP A 81 6.16 -23.92 16.07
N HIS A 82 5.47 -24.64 15.17
CA HIS A 82 4.13 -24.26 14.72
C HIS A 82 3.14 -24.20 15.87
N HIS A 83 3.12 -25.22 16.75
CA HIS A 83 2.26 -25.23 17.93
C HIS A 83 2.54 -24.04 18.88
N ALA A 84 3.82 -23.79 19.20
CA ALA A 84 4.19 -22.65 20.03
C ALA A 84 3.83 -21.29 19.38
N SER A 85 3.94 -21.19 18.05
CA SER A 85 3.50 -20.03 17.29
C SER A 85 1.98 -19.85 17.32
N GLU A 86 1.22 -20.93 17.21
CA GLU A 86 -0.25 -20.93 17.26
C GLU A 86 -0.75 -20.55 18.66
N GLU A 87 -0.19 -21.15 19.72
CA GLU A 87 -0.52 -20.78 21.10
C GLU A 87 -0.15 -19.34 21.43
N LEU A 88 1.01 -18.87 20.98
CA LEU A 88 1.39 -17.46 21.12
C LEU A 88 0.38 -16.55 20.42
N THR A 89 -0.09 -16.95 19.22
CA THR A 89 -1.10 -16.21 18.47
C THR A 89 -2.46 -16.25 19.17
N ALA A 90 -2.86 -17.38 19.74
CA ALA A 90 -4.10 -17.53 20.51
C ALA A 90 -4.08 -16.72 21.81
N GLN A 91 -2.94 -16.67 22.52
CA GLN A 91 -2.76 -15.80 23.68
C GLN A 91 -2.88 -14.32 23.31
N HIS A 92 -2.35 -13.90 22.16
CA HIS A 92 -2.53 -12.52 21.67
C HIS A 92 -4.00 -12.17 21.42
N LEU A 93 -4.81 -13.13 20.95
CA LEU A 93 -6.24 -12.91 20.71
C LEU A 93 -7.04 -12.74 22.02
N GLY A 94 -6.56 -13.26 23.16
CA GLY A 94 -7.20 -13.13 24.48
C GLY A 94 -6.80 -11.88 25.29
N GLN A 95 -5.85 -11.08 24.82
CA GLN A 95 -5.20 -10.02 25.62
C GLN A 95 -5.87 -8.63 25.64
N GLY A 96 -7.10 -8.52 25.15
CA GLY A 96 -7.86 -7.28 25.08
C GLY A 96 -7.53 -6.41 23.85
N ILE A 97 -8.29 -5.33 23.65
CA ILE A 97 -8.11 -4.44 22.50
C ILE A 97 -6.86 -3.58 22.72
N PRO A 98 -5.88 -3.56 21.79
CA PRO A 98 -4.69 -2.74 21.95
C PRO A 98 -5.04 -1.25 21.92
N PRO A 99 -4.40 -0.42 22.78
CA PRO A 99 -4.65 1.02 22.80
C PRO A 99 -4.02 1.76 21.60
N TYR A 100 -3.20 1.08 20.80
CA TYR A 100 -2.52 1.63 19.62
C TYR A 100 -2.97 0.90 18.34
N LYS A 101 -3.10 1.64 17.24
CA LYS A 101 -3.71 1.13 16.00
C LYS A 101 -2.71 0.45 15.07
N GLY A 102 -1.41 0.67 15.28
CA GLY A 102 -0.36 0.16 14.39
C GLY A 102 -0.23 1.05 13.16
N LEU A 103 -0.18 0.44 11.97
CA LEU A 103 -0.19 1.20 10.71
C LEU A 103 -1.57 1.71 10.32
N ALA A 104 -2.64 1.19 10.94
CA ALA A 104 -3.98 1.70 10.71
C ALA A 104 -4.13 3.12 11.28
N ARG A 105 -4.89 3.95 10.56
CA ARG A 105 -5.35 5.26 11.04
C ARG A 105 -6.36 5.10 12.19
N PHE A 106 -6.47 6.10 13.04
CA PHE A 106 -7.59 6.20 13.98
C PHE A 106 -8.87 6.57 13.23
N ASP A 107 -9.95 5.84 13.49
CA ASP A 107 -11.28 6.17 12.98
C ASP A 107 -12.07 7.02 14.00
N HIS A 108 -13.23 7.52 13.60
CA HIS A 108 -14.11 8.34 14.44
C HIS A 108 -14.58 7.61 15.71
N THR A 109 -14.64 6.27 15.69
CA THR A 109 -14.94 5.44 16.86
C THR A 109 -13.78 5.38 17.85
N ASP A 110 -12.55 5.59 17.39
CA ASP A 110 -11.34 5.52 18.23
C ASP A 110 -11.03 6.84 18.96
N HIS A 111 -11.94 7.83 18.94
CA HIS A 111 -11.71 9.16 19.52
C HIS A 111 -11.30 9.15 20.99
N ALA A 112 -11.77 8.17 21.77
CA ALA A 112 -11.40 8.00 23.17
C ALA A 112 -9.92 7.58 23.37
N LEU A 113 -9.24 7.18 22.31
CA LEU A 113 -7.82 6.81 22.28
C LEU A 113 -6.97 7.84 21.51
N TYR A 114 -7.57 8.93 21.01
CA TYR A 114 -6.91 9.93 20.19
C TYR A 114 -6.50 11.15 21.04
N PHE A 115 -5.24 11.19 21.47
CA PHE A 115 -4.69 12.23 22.34
C PHE A 115 -3.50 12.98 21.72
N GLY A 116 -3.18 14.14 22.27
CA GLY A 116 -2.05 14.99 21.87
C GLY A 116 -2.32 15.87 20.64
N ARG A 117 -3.54 15.87 20.10
CA ARG A 117 -3.94 16.67 18.93
C ARG A 117 -5.24 17.45 19.17
N GLU A 118 -5.63 17.61 20.43
CA GLU A 118 -6.87 18.27 20.83
C GLU A 118 -6.93 19.71 20.30
N ARG A 119 -5.87 20.50 20.54
CA ARG A 119 -5.80 21.89 20.06
C ARG A 119 -5.92 21.99 18.53
N LEU A 120 -5.19 21.14 17.80
CA LEU A 120 -5.22 21.16 16.33
C LEU A 120 -6.59 20.71 15.79
N ALA A 121 -7.27 19.80 16.48
CA ALA A 121 -8.62 19.38 16.14
C ALA A 121 -9.66 20.50 16.44
N ASP A 122 -9.46 21.26 17.51
CA ASP A 122 -10.28 22.44 17.83
C ASP A 122 -10.07 23.56 16.79
N ASP A 123 -8.83 23.82 16.39
CA ASP A 123 -8.49 24.79 15.34
C ASP A 123 -9.12 24.40 13.99
N LEU A 124 -9.04 23.11 13.63
CA LEU A 124 -9.66 22.59 12.42
C LEU A 124 -11.19 22.74 12.49
N TRP A 125 -11.80 22.38 13.62
CA TRP A 125 -13.22 22.54 13.82
C TRP A 125 -13.66 24.01 13.75
N ALA A 126 -12.89 24.93 14.33
CA ALA A 126 -13.17 26.37 14.22
C ALA A 126 -13.05 26.87 12.77
N LEU A 127 -12.08 26.35 12.01
CA LEU A 127 -11.92 26.67 10.59
C LEU A 127 -13.11 26.20 9.76
N THR A 128 -13.59 24.97 9.95
CA THR A 128 -14.74 24.43 9.22
C THR A 128 -16.05 25.14 9.55
N ARG A 129 -16.11 25.85 10.69
CA ARG A 129 -17.24 26.74 11.02
C ARG A 129 -17.20 28.05 10.24
N ARG A 130 -16.02 28.63 10.07
CA ARG A 130 -15.79 29.92 9.40
C ARG A 130 -15.80 29.81 7.88
N GLN A 131 -15.31 28.70 7.35
CA GLN A 131 -15.12 28.47 5.92
C GLN A 131 -15.98 27.29 5.46
N ARG A 132 -16.70 27.46 4.35
CA ARG A 132 -17.45 26.36 3.75
C ARG A 132 -16.56 25.32 3.08
N VAL A 133 -15.41 25.75 2.56
CA VAL A 133 -14.39 24.85 2.03
C VAL A 133 -13.10 25.13 2.76
N ALA A 134 -12.54 24.11 3.41
CA ALA A 134 -11.30 24.21 4.16
C ALA A 134 -10.32 23.12 3.72
N ALA A 135 -9.02 23.38 3.85
CA ALA A 135 -7.97 22.41 3.56
C ALA A 135 -7.12 22.12 4.80
N LEU A 136 -6.80 20.86 5.03
CA LEU A 136 -5.84 20.38 6.00
C LEU A 136 -4.58 19.94 5.25
N LEU A 137 -3.50 20.69 5.41
CA LEU A 137 -2.23 20.49 4.71
C LEU A 137 -1.21 19.83 5.61
N GLY A 138 -0.44 18.88 5.09
CA GLY A 138 0.69 18.36 5.84
C GLY A 138 1.38 17.16 5.18
N PRO A 139 2.59 16.81 5.60
CA PRO A 139 3.34 15.71 5.00
C PRO A 139 2.66 14.35 5.20
N SER A 140 3.07 13.34 4.43
CA SER A 140 2.65 11.95 4.67
C SER A 140 3.07 11.52 6.08
N GLY A 141 2.26 10.70 6.75
CA GLY A 141 2.54 10.25 8.13
C GLY A 141 2.36 11.31 9.25
N SER A 142 1.91 12.53 8.95
CA SER A 142 1.66 13.58 9.97
C SER A 142 0.38 13.40 10.80
N GLY A 143 -0.45 12.42 10.44
CA GLY A 143 -1.72 12.11 11.12
C GLY A 143 -2.97 12.77 10.55
N LYS A 144 -2.91 13.39 9.36
CA LYS A 144 -4.06 14.07 8.70
C LYS A 144 -5.34 13.24 8.70
N SER A 145 -5.27 12.00 8.19
CA SER A 145 -6.42 11.10 8.09
C SER A 145 -7.01 10.71 9.45
N SER A 146 -6.17 10.64 10.50
CA SER A 146 -6.62 10.40 11.87
C SER A 146 -7.21 11.68 12.49
N LEU A 147 -6.65 12.85 12.20
CA LEU A 147 -7.19 14.14 12.65
C LEU A 147 -8.58 14.40 12.05
N LEU A 148 -8.75 14.14 10.75
CA LEU A 148 -10.04 14.27 10.06
C LEU A 148 -11.10 13.33 10.64
N ARG A 149 -10.73 12.08 10.98
CA ARG A 149 -11.67 11.06 11.48
C ARG A 149 -11.85 11.12 13.00
N ALA A 150 -10.80 10.85 13.76
CA ALA A 150 -10.86 10.78 15.23
C ALA A 150 -10.84 12.15 15.92
N GLY A 151 -10.31 13.19 15.26
CA GLY A 151 -10.28 14.55 15.80
C GLY A 151 -11.55 15.36 15.47
N LEU A 152 -11.86 15.50 14.17
CA LEU A 152 -12.91 16.38 13.68
C LEU A 152 -14.32 15.76 13.73
N VAL A 153 -14.52 14.51 13.30
CA VAL A 153 -15.87 13.90 13.27
C VAL A 153 -16.55 13.90 14.64
N PRO A 154 -15.90 13.54 15.77
CA PRO A 154 -16.53 13.62 17.09
C PRO A 154 -16.95 15.03 17.46
N ARG A 155 -16.14 16.05 17.17
CA ARG A 155 -16.47 17.47 17.42
C ARG A 155 -17.67 17.95 16.60
N LEU A 156 -17.80 17.45 15.37
CA LEU A 156 -18.99 17.71 14.53
C LEU A 156 -20.24 16.99 15.07
N ARG A 157 -20.10 15.83 15.71
CA ARG A 157 -21.21 15.03 16.27
C ARG A 157 -21.67 15.48 17.67
N GLN A 158 -20.76 15.94 18.52
CA GLN A 158 -21.02 16.35 19.92
C GLN A 158 -21.83 17.66 20.06
N GLN A 159 -22.33 18.23 18.96
CA GLN A 159 -23.27 19.33 19.00
C GLN A 159 -24.62 18.81 19.52
N GLU A 160 -24.91 19.02 20.81
CA GLU A 160 -26.08 18.42 21.48
C GLU A 160 -27.43 18.93 20.97
N SER A 161 -27.53 20.17 20.47
CA SER A 161 -28.69 20.67 19.71
C SER A 161 -28.41 22.06 19.13
N GLY A 162 -28.67 22.25 17.83
CA GLY A 162 -28.60 23.55 17.15
C GLY A 162 -28.39 23.42 15.63
N PRO A 163 -28.65 24.48 14.84
CA PRO A 163 -28.51 24.49 13.37
C PRO A 163 -27.07 24.27 12.86
N ALA A 164 -26.09 24.16 13.75
CA ALA A 164 -24.68 23.97 13.45
C ALA A 164 -24.24 22.48 13.40
N ARG A 165 -25.09 21.52 13.81
CA ARG A 165 -24.80 20.09 13.66
C ARG A 165 -25.06 19.68 12.21
N PRO A 166 -24.09 19.05 11.51
CA PRO A 166 -24.36 18.56 10.17
C PRO A 166 -25.34 17.38 10.21
N ALA A 167 -26.31 17.36 9.29
CA ALA A 167 -27.24 16.25 9.11
C ALA A 167 -26.54 14.96 8.65
N ALA A 168 -25.46 15.11 7.88
CA ALA A 168 -24.63 13.99 7.46
C ALA A 168 -23.15 14.37 7.48
N ILE A 169 -22.32 13.40 7.84
CA ILE A 169 -20.86 13.46 7.72
C ILE A 169 -20.45 12.35 6.77
N ARG A 170 -19.90 12.71 5.61
CA ARG A 170 -19.45 11.79 4.57
C ARG A 170 -17.95 11.88 4.47
N ILE A 171 -17.29 10.74 4.31
CA ILE A 171 -15.84 10.67 4.09
C ILE A 171 -15.62 9.91 2.80
N ILE A 172 -14.95 10.55 1.85
CA ILE A 172 -14.59 9.97 0.56
C ILE A 172 -13.09 10.06 0.33
N THR A 173 -12.61 9.18 -0.53
CA THR A 173 -11.27 9.25 -1.12
C THR A 173 -11.46 9.34 -2.64
N PRO A 174 -10.85 10.29 -3.37
CA PRO A 174 -11.15 10.54 -4.78
C PRO A 174 -11.10 9.29 -5.68
N GLY A 175 -9.99 8.53 -5.67
CA GLY A 175 -9.82 7.38 -6.55
C GLY A 175 -9.63 7.74 -8.05
N GLU A 176 -9.80 6.74 -8.92
CA GLU A 176 -9.52 6.85 -10.37
C GLU A 176 -10.60 7.64 -11.14
N ARG A 177 -11.88 7.47 -10.78
CA ARG A 177 -13.02 8.20 -11.35
C ARG A 177 -13.83 8.93 -10.26
N PRO A 178 -13.29 10.03 -9.71
CA PRO A 178 -13.83 10.65 -8.51
C PRO A 178 -15.24 11.21 -8.67
N LEU A 179 -15.56 11.82 -9.82
CA LEU A 179 -16.88 12.37 -10.03
C LEU A 179 -17.89 11.27 -10.31
N ALA A 180 -17.56 10.33 -11.20
CA ALA A 180 -18.47 9.24 -11.53
C ALA A 180 -18.81 8.39 -10.30
N THR A 181 -17.83 8.16 -9.43
CA THR A 181 -17.99 7.34 -8.21
C THR A 181 -18.77 8.08 -7.12
N HIS A 182 -18.50 9.37 -6.91
CA HIS A 182 -18.99 10.11 -5.74
C HIS A 182 -20.09 11.12 -6.03
N ARG A 183 -20.59 11.23 -7.28
CA ARG A 183 -21.60 12.24 -7.68
C ARG A 183 -22.78 12.37 -6.70
N SER A 184 -23.32 11.25 -6.23
CA SER A 184 -24.45 11.23 -5.27
C SER A 184 -24.09 11.74 -3.87
N LEU A 185 -22.80 11.72 -3.51
CA LEU A 185 -22.27 12.16 -2.22
C LEU A 185 -21.90 13.65 -2.20
N LEU A 186 -21.84 14.30 -3.37
CA LEU A 186 -21.50 15.72 -3.54
C LEU A 186 -22.71 16.66 -3.37
N SER A 187 -23.91 16.14 -3.18
CA SER A 187 -25.12 16.92 -2.86
C SER A 187 -25.39 16.97 -1.35
N SER A 188 -26.11 17.98 -0.86
CA SER A 188 -26.57 17.99 0.54
C SER A 188 -27.55 16.84 0.80
N ALA A 189 -27.41 16.15 1.93
CA ALA A 189 -28.26 15.00 2.30
C ALA A 189 -29.75 15.35 2.45
N ASP A 190 -30.05 16.59 2.84
CA ASP A 190 -31.41 17.08 3.01
C ASP A 190 -31.45 18.57 2.65
N ALA A 191 -32.14 18.93 1.57
CA ALA A 191 -32.13 20.30 1.04
C ALA A 191 -32.79 21.32 1.99
N LEU A 192 -33.57 20.84 2.97
CA LEU A 192 -34.53 21.68 3.67
C LEU A 192 -34.04 22.25 5.01
N LEU A 193 -33.14 21.62 5.79
CA LEU A 193 -32.88 22.12 7.17
C LEU A 193 -31.45 22.04 7.74
N SER A 194 -30.46 21.35 7.16
CA SER A 194 -29.14 21.21 7.83
C SER A 194 -27.94 21.00 6.88
N ASP A 195 -26.75 21.42 7.31
CA ASP A 195 -25.51 21.28 6.54
C ASP A 195 -25.09 19.81 6.41
N THR A 196 -24.43 19.44 5.32
CA THR A 196 -23.70 18.18 5.14
C THR A 196 -22.20 18.47 5.15
N CYS A 197 -21.43 17.74 5.97
CA CYS A 197 -19.98 17.84 5.99
C CYS A 197 -19.38 16.71 5.14
N LEU A 198 -18.73 17.06 4.04
CA LEU A 198 -17.97 16.16 3.19
C LEU A 198 -16.47 16.30 3.49
N ILE A 199 -15.86 15.22 3.97
CA ILE A 199 -14.42 15.09 4.15
C ILE A 199 -13.87 14.36 2.94
N VAL A 200 -13.00 15.01 2.17
CA VAL A 200 -12.25 14.40 1.08
C VAL A 200 -10.84 14.13 1.59
N ASP A 201 -10.59 12.90 2.04
CA ASP A 201 -9.28 12.48 2.55
C ASP A 201 -8.40 11.97 1.41
N GLN A 202 -7.08 12.11 1.55
CA GLN A 202 -6.09 11.84 0.49
C GLN A 202 -6.44 12.50 -0.85
N PHE A 203 -6.67 13.81 -0.81
CA PHE A 203 -7.03 14.58 -2.00
C PHE A 203 -5.99 14.45 -3.13
N GLU A 204 -4.73 14.18 -2.79
CA GLU A 204 -3.67 13.88 -3.77
C GLU A 204 -4.01 12.73 -4.75
N GLU A 205 -4.90 11.80 -4.40
CA GLU A 205 -5.34 10.72 -5.30
C GLU A 205 -5.99 11.27 -6.57
N LEU A 206 -6.55 12.50 -6.51
CA LEU A 206 -7.05 13.22 -7.67
C LEU A 206 -5.97 13.48 -8.73
N PHE A 207 -4.72 13.66 -8.32
CA PHE A 207 -3.60 13.96 -9.22
C PHE A 207 -2.81 12.70 -9.58
N THR A 208 -2.76 11.71 -8.69
CA THR A 208 -2.00 10.48 -8.90
C THR A 208 -2.80 9.41 -9.65
N LEU A 209 -4.11 9.28 -9.36
CA LEU A 209 -4.96 8.20 -9.87
C LEU A 209 -5.90 8.66 -11.01
N CYS A 210 -6.58 9.79 -10.87
CA CYS A 210 -7.46 10.28 -11.94
C CYS A 210 -6.63 10.83 -13.11
N LYS A 211 -6.72 10.20 -14.29
CA LYS A 211 -5.97 10.59 -15.50
C LYS A 211 -6.75 11.49 -16.45
N GLU A 212 -8.08 11.51 -16.35
CA GLU A 212 -8.95 12.30 -17.21
C GLU A 212 -9.04 13.76 -16.72
N PRO A 213 -8.51 14.74 -17.49
CA PRO A 213 -8.48 16.14 -17.04
C PRO A 213 -9.89 16.73 -16.85
N VAL A 214 -10.83 16.36 -17.71
CA VAL A 214 -12.23 16.83 -17.65
C VAL A 214 -12.91 16.34 -16.37
N GLU A 215 -12.82 15.05 -16.05
CA GLU A 215 -13.37 14.51 -14.81
C GLU A 215 -12.76 15.18 -13.58
N ARG A 216 -11.44 15.45 -13.61
CA ARG A 216 -10.74 16.15 -12.54
C ARG A 216 -11.28 17.57 -12.35
N GLU A 217 -11.41 18.33 -13.45
CA GLU A 217 -11.92 19.70 -13.43
C GLU A 217 -13.36 19.77 -12.91
N GLU A 218 -14.24 18.89 -13.40
CA GLU A 218 -15.64 18.84 -12.96
C GLU A 218 -15.76 18.44 -11.48
N PHE A 219 -14.94 17.50 -11.00
CA PHE A 219 -14.91 17.12 -9.58
C PHE A 219 -14.48 18.30 -8.70
N VAL A 220 -13.42 19.02 -9.08
CA VAL A 220 -12.96 20.22 -8.36
C VAL A 220 -14.02 21.31 -8.36
N ALA A 221 -14.67 21.55 -9.51
CA ALA A 221 -15.76 22.52 -9.62
C ALA A 221 -16.94 22.15 -8.69
N ALA A 222 -17.32 20.87 -8.65
CA ALA A 222 -18.39 20.38 -7.78
C ALA A 222 -18.05 20.59 -6.29
N LEU A 223 -16.82 20.32 -5.86
CA LEU A 223 -16.39 20.59 -4.47
C LEU A 223 -16.40 22.08 -4.15
N LEU A 224 -15.98 22.93 -5.08
CA LEU A 224 -15.92 24.38 -4.90
C LEU A 224 -17.30 25.05 -4.95
N SER A 225 -18.30 24.41 -5.53
CA SER A 225 -19.70 24.89 -5.47
C SER A 225 -20.21 25.02 -4.03
N ALA A 226 -19.61 24.31 -3.08
CA ALA A 226 -19.87 24.46 -1.65
C ALA A 226 -19.56 25.88 -1.12
N ARG A 227 -18.77 26.70 -1.82
CA ARG A 227 -18.49 28.08 -1.42
C ARG A 227 -19.71 29.01 -1.58
N GLU A 228 -20.71 28.59 -2.35
CA GLU A 228 -21.91 29.40 -2.57
C GLU A 228 -22.66 29.69 -1.25
N PRO A 229 -23.08 30.94 -1.00
CA PRO A 229 -23.77 31.34 0.23
C PRO A 229 -25.01 30.51 0.58
N ALA A 230 -25.74 30.06 -0.45
CA ALA A 230 -26.95 29.23 -0.32
C ALA A 230 -26.65 27.72 -0.18
N GLY A 231 -25.39 27.30 -0.38
CA GLY A 231 -24.98 25.90 -0.31
C GLY A 231 -25.05 25.35 1.11
N ARG A 232 -25.63 24.16 1.28
CA ARG A 232 -25.63 23.42 2.56
C ARG A 232 -24.53 22.36 2.62
N LEU A 233 -23.54 22.44 1.73
CA LEU A 233 -22.39 21.55 1.73
C LEU A 233 -21.21 22.27 2.36
N ARG A 234 -20.52 21.60 3.29
CA ARG A 234 -19.20 21.99 3.78
C ARG A 234 -18.19 20.95 3.36
N VAL A 235 -17.04 21.38 2.87
CA VAL A 235 -16.00 20.49 2.34
C VAL A 235 -14.71 20.67 3.14
N VAL A 236 -14.10 19.56 3.54
CA VAL A 236 -12.79 19.54 4.19
C VAL A 236 -11.86 18.66 3.38
N LEU A 237 -10.80 19.25 2.82
CA LEU A 237 -9.83 18.57 1.97
C LEU A 237 -8.61 18.16 2.81
N GLY A 238 -8.29 16.88 2.89
CA GLY A 238 -7.02 16.40 3.43
C GLY A 238 -5.99 16.30 2.30
N VAL A 239 -5.02 17.22 2.25
CA VAL A 239 -4.04 17.29 1.15
C VAL A 239 -2.63 17.07 1.66
N ARG A 240 -1.85 16.24 0.95
CA ARG A 240 -0.40 16.19 1.15
C ARG A 240 0.27 17.51 0.76
N ALA A 241 1.19 17.99 1.60
CA ALA A 241 1.91 19.24 1.35
C ALA A 241 2.59 19.27 -0.03
N ASP A 242 3.18 18.15 -0.46
CA ASP A 242 3.89 18.02 -1.74
C ASP A 242 2.97 18.14 -2.97
N PHE A 243 1.64 18.05 -2.78
CA PHE A 243 0.63 18.22 -3.83
C PHE A 243 -0.06 19.60 -3.77
N SER A 244 0.40 20.52 -2.91
CA SER A 244 -0.18 21.86 -2.84
C SER A 244 0.01 22.63 -4.15
N SER A 245 1.16 22.47 -4.83
CA SER A 245 1.45 23.10 -6.13
C SER A 245 0.43 22.69 -7.20
N ARG A 246 0.05 21.41 -7.24
CA ARG A 246 -1.02 20.90 -8.13
C ARG A 246 -2.38 21.53 -7.82
N CYS A 247 -2.65 21.83 -6.56
CA CYS A 247 -3.88 22.53 -6.18
C CYS A 247 -3.88 23.99 -6.67
N LEU A 248 -2.71 24.64 -6.77
CA LEU A 248 -2.60 26.03 -7.26
C LEU A 248 -2.92 26.17 -8.74
N GLU A 249 -2.91 25.07 -9.52
CA GLU A 249 -3.37 25.03 -10.91
C GLU A 249 -4.87 25.38 -11.04
N TYR A 250 -5.64 25.27 -9.94
CA TYR A 250 -7.07 25.56 -9.88
C TYR A 250 -7.31 26.83 -9.05
N SER A 251 -7.81 27.90 -9.68
CA SER A 251 -8.00 29.21 -9.02
C SER A 251 -8.82 29.15 -7.73
N GLY A 252 -9.88 28.34 -7.71
CA GLY A 252 -10.71 28.17 -6.53
C GLY A 252 -10.03 27.41 -5.39
N LEU A 253 -9.21 26.39 -5.71
CA LEU A 253 -8.42 25.68 -4.70
C LEU A 253 -7.26 26.56 -4.21
N ALA A 254 -6.63 27.35 -5.08
CA ALA A 254 -5.60 28.31 -4.69
C ALA A 254 -6.09 29.29 -3.62
N ALA A 255 -7.33 29.80 -3.75
CA ALA A 255 -7.98 30.60 -2.72
C ALA A 255 -8.18 29.83 -1.41
N VAL A 256 -8.62 28.56 -1.47
CA VAL A 256 -8.77 27.72 -0.25
C VAL A 256 -7.43 27.49 0.44
N ILE A 257 -6.37 27.17 -0.32
CA ILE A 257 -5.02 26.97 0.23
C ILE A 257 -4.51 28.23 0.94
N ARG A 258 -4.78 29.42 0.40
CA ARG A 258 -4.32 30.68 0.98
C ARG A 258 -5.16 31.13 2.18
N ASP A 259 -6.48 31.08 2.06
CA ASP A 259 -7.40 31.79 2.97
C ASP A 259 -8.12 30.86 3.96
N ALA A 260 -8.12 29.55 3.69
CA ALA A 260 -8.93 28.56 4.40
C ALA A 260 -8.17 27.23 4.64
N SER A 261 -6.85 27.31 4.89
CA SER A 261 -6.04 26.13 5.19
C SER A 261 -5.51 26.09 6.62
N LEU A 262 -5.35 24.88 7.15
CA LEU A 262 -4.68 24.58 8.41
C LEU A 262 -3.53 23.61 8.15
N THR A 263 -2.34 23.94 8.64
CA THR A 263 -1.14 23.11 8.46
C THR A 263 -0.92 22.19 9.66
N VAL A 264 -0.82 20.89 9.39
CA VAL A 264 -0.43 19.86 10.36
C VAL A 264 1.08 19.89 10.54
N THR A 265 1.51 20.43 11.67
CA THR A 265 2.91 20.43 12.08
C THR A 265 3.29 19.15 12.81
N ARG A 266 4.59 18.97 13.05
CA ARG A 266 5.09 17.92 13.95
C ARG A 266 4.46 18.10 15.34
N MET A 267 4.25 16.98 16.04
CA MET A 267 3.81 17.02 17.42
C MET A 267 4.95 17.53 18.30
N SER A 268 4.61 18.39 19.26
CA SER A 268 5.55 18.77 20.32
C SER A 268 5.88 17.56 21.22
N PRO A 269 6.98 17.59 21.98
CA PRO A 269 7.29 16.54 22.95
C PRO A 269 6.18 16.31 23.99
N ALA A 270 5.43 17.36 24.35
CA ALA A 270 4.29 17.24 25.25
C ALA A 270 3.11 16.52 24.58
N GLU A 271 2.76 16.90 23.36
CA GLU A 271 1.74 16.25 22.55
C GLU A 271 2.07 14.77 22.29
N LEU A 272 3.33 14.44 21.96
CA LEU A 272 3.78 13.05 21.78
C LEU A 272 3.65 12.24 23.07
N ARG A 273 4.04 12.82 24.21
CA ARG A 273 3.89 12.14 25.51
C ARG A 273 2.43 11.79 25.80
N GLU A 274 1.52 12.72 25.53
CA GLU A 274 0.07 12.48 25.68
C GLU A 274 -0.40 11.35 24.76
N ALA A 275 -0.01 11.40 23.48
CA ALA A 275 -0.34 10.39 22.48
C ALA A 275 0.25 9.00 22.79
N ILE A 276 1.37 8.93 23.51
CA ILE A 276 2.00 7.68 23.95
C ILE A 276 1.32 7.16 25.21
N VAL A 277 1.22 7.97 26.26
CA VAL A 277 0.90 7.49 27.61
C VAL A 277 -0.61 7.35 27.85
N ARG A 278 -1.42 8.28 27.34
CA ARG A 278 -2.86 8.29 27.66
C ARG A 278 -3.65 7.12 27.07
N PRO A 279 -3.44 6.68 25.82
CA PRO A 279 -4.14 5.50 25.30
C PRO A 279 -3.89 4.27 26.17
N ALA A 280 -2.62 4.04 26.57
CA ALA A 280 -2.26 2.97 27.49
C ALA A 280 -2.98 3.12 28.84
N ARG A 281 -2.97 4.32 29.43
CA ARG A 281 -3.61 4.58 30.73
C ARG A 281 -5.12 4.32 30.73
N VAL A 282 -5.82 4.63 29.64
CA VAL A 282 -7.27 4.34 29.48
C VAL A 282 -7.55 2.84 29.57
N HIS A 283 -6.62 2.00 29.06
CA HIS A 283 -6.66 0.54 29.20
C HIS A 283 -5.99 0.04 30.50
N GLY A 284 -5.65 0.97 31.40
CA GLY A 284 -4.97 0.74 32.67
C GLY A 284 -3.54 0.17 32.53
N LEU A 285 -2.92 0.31 31.36
CA LEU A 285 -1.53 -0.05 31.12
C LEU A 285 -0.61 1.08 31.59
N VAL A 286 0.62 0.71 31.94
CA VAL A 286 1.68 1.64 32.35
C VAL A 286 2.74 1.67 31.26
N VAL A 287 3.15 2.86 30.84
CA VAL A 287 4.28 3.04 29.92
C VAL A 287 5.48 3.50 30.73
N GLU A 288 6.60 2.80 30.61
CA GLU A 288 7.83 3.21 31.30
C GLU A 288 8.25 4.63 30.92
N ARG A 289 8.79 5.37 31.90
CA ARG A 289 9.33 6.72 31.67
C ARG A 289 10.49 6.70 30.68
N ALA A 290 11.37 5.70 30.78
CA ALA A 290 12.49 5.51 29.87
C ALA A 290 12.03 5.25 28.44
N LEU A 291 11.01 4.38 28.26
CA LEU A 291 10.39 4.14 26.96
C LEU A 291 9.77 5.42 26.36
N THR A 292 9.03 6.18 27.17
CA THR A 292 8.39 7.42 26.72
C THR A 292 9.44 8.45 26.24
N ALA A 293 10.54 8.61 27.00
CA ALA A 293 11.63 9.48 26.62
C ALA A 293 12.31 9.02 25.32
N ARG A 294 12.59 7.71 25.20
CA ARG A 294 13.19 7.12 24.00
C ARG A 294 12.33 7.31 22.76
N LEU A 295 11.03 7.01 22.83
CA LEU A 295 10.10 7.19 21.71
C LEU A 295 9.97 8.66 21.28
N THR A 296 9.95 9.58 22.24
CA THR A 296 9.87 11.01 21.95
C THR A 296 11.12 11.49 21.21
N ALA A 297 12.30 11.02 21.61
CA ALA A 297 13.57 11.30 20.93
C ALA A 297 13.61 10.69 19.52
N ASP A 298 13.29 9.39 19.40
CA ASP A 298 13.31 8.69 18.12
C ASP A 298 12.37 9.36 17.08
N VAL A 299 11.19 9.83 17.50
CA VAL A 299 10.26 10.54 16.59
C VAL A 299 10.78 11.94 16.20
N ALA A 300 11.46 12.64 17.10
CA ALA A 300 12.03 13.95 16.79
C ALA A 300 13.03 13.88 15.63
N ASP A 301 13.86 12.83 15.64
CA ASP A 301 14.89 12.59 14.62
C ASP A 301 14.31 12.08 13.28
N ASN A 302 13.15 11.43 13.31
CA ASN A 302 12.55 10.75 12.15
C ASN A 302 11.42 11.52 11.46
N GLY A 303 11.22 12.78 11.81
CA GLY A 303 10.24 13.63 11.12
C GLY A 303 8.79 13.24 11.37
N PHE A 304 8.02 13.07 10.30
CA PHE A 304 6.59 12.73 10.38
C PHE A 304 6.41 11.21 10.49
N ALA A 305 6.78 10.66 11.65
CA ALA A 305 6.87 9.23 11.92
C ALA A 305 5.71 8.68 12.78
N LEU A 306 4.55 9.34 12.83
CA LEU A 306 3.44 8.89 13.71
C LEU A 306 2.93 7.46 13.40
N PRO A 307 2.87 7.00 12.14
CA PRO A 307 2.54 5.61 11.83
C PRO A 307 3.60 4.64 12.36
N LEU A 308 4.88 4.99 12.24
CA LEU A 308 5.99 4.21 12.81
C LEU A 308 5.84 4.11 14.32
N LEU A 309 5.56 5.24 14.98
CA LEU A 309 5.36 5.32 16.42
C LEU A 309 4.20 4.42 16.86
N SER A 310 3.05 4.52 16.22
CA SER A 310 1.90 3.69 16.60
C SER A 310 2.13 2.21 16.34
N HIS A 311 2.89 1.85 15.30
CA HIS A 311 3.30 0.47 15.04
C HIS A 311 4.27 -0.05 16.09
N ALA A 312 5.33 0.69 16.40
CA ALA A 312 6.28 0.29 17.43
C ALA A 312 5.63 0.15 18.80
N LEU A 313 4.67 1.03 19.15
CA LEU A 313 3.88 0.91 20.38
C LEU A 313 2.96 -0.31 20.40
N LEU A 314 2.32 -0.64 19.27
CA LEU A 314 1.53 -1.86 19.14
C LEU A 314 2.40 -3.11 19.31
N GLU A 315 3.58 -3.14 18.69
CA GLU A 315 4.52 -4.25 18.81
C GLU A 315 5.13 -4.38 20.21
N THR A 316 5.33 -3.24 20.89
CA THR A 316 5.73 -3.19 22.31
C THR A 316 4.61 -3.73 23.20
N TRP A 317 3.36 -3.38 22.90
CA TRP A 317 2.18 -3.90 23.61
C TRP A 317 2.03 -5.41 23.44
N ASN A 318 2.23 -5.94 22.22
CA ASN A 318 2.21 -7.39 21.95
C ASN A 318 3.28 -8.15 22.76
N ARG A 319 4.44 -7.51 23.01
CA ARG A 319 5.58 -8.09 23.75
C ARG A 319 5.62 -7.69 25.22
N ARG A 320 4.55 -7.09 25.75
CA ARG A 320 4.54 -6.57 27.12
C ARG A 320 4.54 -7.71 28.13
N CYS A 321 5.10 -7.45 29.31
CA CYS A 321 4.95 -8.33 30.47
C CYS A 321 3.88 -7.73 31.40
N GLY A 322 2.75 -8.44 31.56
CA GLY A 322 1.64 -7.99 32.39
C GLY A 322 1.01 -6.69 31.87
N ARG A 323 1.07 -5.62 32.68
CA ARG A 323 0.43 -4.33 32.39
C ARG A 323 1.41 -3.24 31.94
N THR A 324 2.69 -3.55 31.81
CA THR A 324 3.73 -2.55 31.59
C THR A 324 4.34 -2.66 30.21
N LEU A 325 4.33 -1.56 29.45
CA LEU A 325 5.10 -1.40 28.22
C LEU A 325 6.49 -0.90 28.59
N THR A 326 7.50 -1.72 28.28
CA THR A 326 8.87 -1.52 28.73
C THR A 326 9.79 -1.09 27.58
N LEU A 327 10.90 -0.44 27.92
CA LEU A 327 11.94 -0.13 26.93
C LEU A 327 12.53 -1.41 26.31
N ASP A 328 12.70 -2.47 27.09
CA ASP A 328 13.21 -3.78 26.62
C ASP A 328 12.27 -4.39 25.56
N SER A 329 10.95 -4.38 25.79
CA SER A 329 9.96 -4.86 24.81
C SER A 329 9.98 -4.04 23.51
N TYR A 330 10.25 -2.73 23.59
CA TYR A 330 10.39 -1.85 22.42
C TYR A 330 11.66 -2.12 21.63
N GLU A 331 12.80 -2.33 22.29
CA GLU A 331 14.06 -2.68 21.63
C GLU A 331 13.98 -4.07 20.98
N GLN A 332 13.33 -5.03 21.63
CA GLN A 332 13.06 -6.36 21.07
C GLN A 332 12.08 -6.33 19.89
N ALA A 333 11.19 -5.34 19.86
CA ALA A 333 10.33 -5.08 18.71
C ALA A 333 11.09 -4.46 17.52
N GLY A 334 12.37 -4.09 17.67
CA GLY A 334 13.18 -3.50 16.59
C GLY A 334 13.18 -1.96 16.58
N GLY A 335 12.65 -1.32 17.63
CA GLY A 335 12.58 0.14 17.72
C GLY A 335 11.65 0.78 16.68
N LEU A 336 11.75 2.11 16.50
CA LEU A 336 10.81 2.90 15.70
C LEU A 336 10.80 2.49 14.22
N GLN A 337 11.97 2.38 13.59
CA GLN A 337 12.07 2.03 12.17
C GLN A 337 12.01 0.52 11.94
N GLY A 338 12.67 -0.28 12.79
CA GLY A 338 12.80 -1.72 12.61
C GLY A 338 11.53 -2.51 12.91
N ALA A 339 10.60 -1.96 13.70
CA ALA A 339 9.38 -2.68 14.06
C ALA A 339 8.51 -3.06 12.86
N ILE A 340 8.35 -2.19 11.87
CA ILE A 340 7.60 -2.53 10.66
C ILE A 340 8.32 -3.62 9.87
N ALA A 341 9.63 -3.46 9.65
CA ALA A 341 10.43 -4.41 8.90
C ALA A 341 10.36 -5.80 9.54
N GLN A 342 10.50 -5.87 10.87
CA GLN A 342 10.47 -7.12 11.62
C GLN A 342 9.08 -7.78 11.59
N SER A 343 8.00 -7.01 11.76
CA SER A 343 6.63 -7.55 11.65
C SER A 343 6.34 -8.05 10.22
N ALA A 344 6.70 -7.27 9.20
CA ALA A 344 6.47 -7.63 7.80
C ALA A 344 7.28 -8.86 7.39
N GLU A 345 8.57 -8.91 7.73
CA GLU A 345 9.43 -10.06 7.45
C GLU A 345 8.99 -11.30 8.23
N GLY A 346 8.54 -11.15 9.48
CA GLY A 346 8.00 -12.25 10.28
C GLY A 346 6.70 -12.85 9.72
N VAL A 347 5.86 -12.05 9.05
CA VAL A 347 4.70 -12.58 8.32
C VAL A 347 5.15 -13.28 7.05
N TYR A 348 6.01 -12.63 6.27
CA TYR A 348 6.46 -13.16 4.98
C TYR A 348 7.20 -14.49 5.11
N THR A 349 8.08 -14.62 6.10
CA THR A 349 8.88 -15.84 6.33
C THR A 349 8.06 -17.03 6.84
N ARG A 350 6.80 -16.82 7.26
CA ARG A 350 5.85 -17.89 7.62
C ARG A 350 5.06 -18.43 6.44
N LEU A 351 5.10 -17.74 5.30
CA LEU A 351 4.39 -18.17 4.10
C LEU A 351 5.20 -19.25 3.39
N ASP A 352 4.50 -20.26 2.86
CA ASP A 352 5.12 -21.21 1.95
C ASP A 352 5.55 -20.51 0.64
N THR A 353 6.38 -21.17 -0.18
CA THR A 353 6.92 -20.58 -1.41
C THR A 353 5.83 -20.08 -2.38
N ILE A 354 4.68 -20.75 -2.44
CA ILE A 354 3.57 -20.34 -3.32
C ILE A 354 2.87 -19.11 -2.74
N GLN A 355 2.56 -19.14 -1.45
CA GLN A 355 1.96 -18.03 -0.71
C GLN A 355 2.85 -16.78 -0.71
N ALA A 356 4.17 -16.94 -0.57
CA ALA A 356 5.14 -15.85 -0.61
C ALA A 356 5.13 -15.12 -1.97
N ASN A 357 5.09 -15.88 -3.07
CA ASN A 357 4.93 -15.32 -4.42
C ASN A 357 3.59 -14.60 -4.59
N ILE A 358 2.49 -15.15 -4.07
CA ILE A 358 1.18 -14.49 -4.07
C ILE A 358 1.22 -13.19 -3.26
N ALA A 359 1.86 -13.20 -2.08
CA ALA A 359 2.00 -12.03 -1.23
C ALA A 359 2.77 -10.90 -1.93
N GLN A 360 3.90 -11.22 -2.56
CA GLN A 360 4.67 -10.25 -3.36
C GLN A 360 3.78 -9.59 -4.42
N ARG A 361 3.04 -10.39 -5.19
CA ARG A 361 2.16 -9.90 -6.25
C ARG A 361 1.03 -9.01 -5.73
N ILE A 362 0.37 -9.43 -4.64
CA ILE A 362 -0.69 -8.64 -3.98
C ILE A 362 -0.14 -7.30 -3.48
N LEU A 363 1.01 -7.30 -2.81
CA LEU A 363 1.62 -6.08 -2.24
C LEU A 363 2.02 -5.11 -3.34
N LEU A 364 2.69 -5.60 -4.39
CA LEU A 364 3.07 -4.81 -5.55
C LEU A 364 1.86 -4.22 -6.28
N ARG A 365 0.73 -4.94 -6.32
CA ARG A 365 -0.51 -4.45 -6.93
C ARG A 365 -1.12 -3.24 -6.22
N MET A 366 -0.82 -3.07 -4.93
CA MET A 366 -1.28 -1.97 -4.08
C MET A 366 -0.36 -0.74 -4.13
N ILE A 367 0.61 -0.71 -5.04
CA ILE A 367 1.60 0.38 -5.16
C ILE A 367 1.46 1.07 -6.52
N THR A 368 1.55 2.40 -6.50
CA THR A 368 1.72 3.23 -7.68
C THR A 368 3.11 3.85 -7.63
N PRO A 369 4.03 3.43 -8.52
CA PRO A 369 5.34 4.04 -8.60
C PRO A 369 5.24 5.52 -8.95
N GLY A 370 6.01 6.36 -8.26
CA GLY A 370 6.11 7.77 -8.58
C GLY A 370 6.71 8.01 -9.97
N ALA A 371 6.32 9.11 -10.60
CA ALA A 371 6.92 9.62 -11.84
C ALA A 371 7.93 10.72 -11.52
N ASP A 372 9.01 10.82 -12.29
CA ASP A 372 9.95 11.95 -12.27
C ASP A 372 10.46 12.38 -10.88
N GLY A 373 10.81 11.39 -10.04
CA GLY A 373 11.33 11.62 -8.68
C GLY A 373 10.26 11.84 -7.61
N ALA A 374 8.98 11.80 -7.96
CA ALA A 374 7.89 11.76 -6.99
C ALA A 374 7.97 10.48 -6.11
N PRO A 375 7.55 10.55 -4.84
CA PRO A 375 7.53 9.38 -3.97
C PRO A 375 6.53 8.33 -4.45
N ASP A 376 6.85 7.07 -4.20
CA ASP A 376 5.93 5.95 -4.43
C ASP A 376 4.72 6.07 -3.48
N THR A 377 3.53 5.82 -4.01
CA THR A 377 2.26 5.97 -3.28
C THR A 377 1.52 4.66 -3.21
N ARG A 378 0.69 4.49 -2.18
CA ARG A 378 -0.22 3.34 -2.13
C ARG A 378 -1.44 3.59 -3.01
N ARG A 379 -2.07 2.51 -3.49
CA ARG A 379 -3.40 2.55 -4.11
C ARG A 379 -4.31 1.52 -3.45
N SER A 380 -5.61 1.80 -3.48
CA SER A 380 -6.63 0.82 -3.12
C SER A 380 -6.94 -0.05 -4.33
N VAL A 381 -7.07 -1.36 -4.10
CA VAL A 381 -7.29 -2.40 -5.11
C VAL A 381 -8.59 -3.11 -4.78
N THR A 382 -9.42 -3.42 -5.78
CA THR A 382 -10.66 -4.15 -5.49
C THR A 382 -10.37 -5.60 -5.11
N ARG A 383 -11.21 -6.18 -4.25
CA ARG A 383 -11.09 -7.60 -3.88
C ARG A 383 -11.28 -8.52 -5.08
N ALA A 384 -12.11 -8.13 -6.04
CA ALA A 384 -12.29 -8.86 -7.30
C ALA A 384 -10.99 -8.88 -8.12
N GLU A 385 -10.28 -7.75 -8.20
CA GLU A 385 -8.98 -7.66 -8.87
C GLU A 385 -7.92 -8.52 -8.17
N LEU A 386 -7.88 -8.53 -6.83
CA LEU A 386 -6.96 -9.40 -6.09
C LEU A 386 -7.30 -10.89 -6.23
N ALA A 387 -8.58 -11.24 -6.28
CA ALA A 387 -9.01 -12.62 -6.53
C ALA A 387 -8.66 -13.07 -7.96
N ALA A 388 -8.73 -12.14 -8.92
CA ALA A 388 -8.39 -12.37 -10.32
C ALA A 388 -6.89 -12.63 -10.56
N LEU A 389 -6.02 -12.27 -9.62
CA LEU A 389 -4.59 -12.60 -9.64
C LEU A 389 -4.30 -14.11 -9.41
N GLY A 390 -5.34 -14.92 -9.20
CA GLY A 390 -5.22 -16.37 -9.05
C GLY A 390 -4.77 -16.78 -7.64
N GLY A 391 -4.67 -18.09 -7.41
CA GLY A 391 -4.28 -18.66 -6.13
C GLY A 391 -5.44 -19.05 -5.20
N GLY A 392 -6.68 -18.69 -5.53
CA GLY A 392 -7.89 -19.12 -4.84
C GLY A 392 -7.79 -19.04 -3.32
N GLN A 393 -8.05 -20.15 -2.63
CA GLN A 393 -7.99 -20.23 -1.17
C GLN A 393 -6.62 -19.85 -0.58
N ARG A 394 -5.50 -20.00 -1.32
CA ARG A 394 -4.18 -19.56 -0.85
C ARG A 394 -4.05 -18.04 -0.83
N ALA A 395 -4.62 -17.35 -1.82
CA ALA A 395 -4.64 -15.88 -1.84
C ALA A 395 -5.47 -15.32 -0.69
N ASP A 396 -6.60 -15.94 -0.38
CA ASP A 396 -7.41 -15.57 0.80
C ASP A 396 -6.63 -15.74 2.11
N LYS A 397 -5.92 -16.87 2.28
CA LYS A 397 -5.05 -17.08 3.45
C LYS A 397 -3.94 -16.04 3.57
N VAL A 398 -3.34 -15.63 2.44
CA VAL A 398 -2.32 -14.58 2.41
C VAL A 398 -2.93 -13.24 2.80
N LEU A 399 -4.07 -12.85 2.23
CA LEU A 399 -4.79 -11.63 2.57
C LEU A 399 -5.18 -11.60 4.05
N GLU A 400 -5.68 -12.71 4.57
CA GLU A 400 -6.02 -12.87 5.99
C GLU A 400 -4.78 -12.70 6.87
N SER A 401 -3.65 -13.31 6.50
CA SER A 401 -2.39 -13.21 7.24
C SER A 401 -1.84 -11.78 7.25
N LEU A 402 -1.84 -11.11 6.09
CA LEU A 402 -1.41 -9.71 5.96
C LEU A 402 -2.35 -8.75 6.72
N THR A 403 -3.66 -9.02 6.70
CA THR A 403 -4.67 -8.22 7.42
C THR A 403 -4.54 -8.41 8.92
N ARG A 404 -4.38 -9.66 9.39
CA ARG A 404 -4.16 -9.98 10.81
C ARG A 404 -2.92 -9.28 11.35
N ALA A 405 -1.85 -9.23 10.55
CA ALA A 405 -0.63 -8.50 10.87
C ALA A 405 -0.73 -6.98 10.66
N ARG A 406 -1.90 -6.47 10.24
CA ARG A 406 -2.18 -5.05 9.99
C ARG A 406 -1.23 -4.40 8.98
N LEU A 407 -0.71 -5.19 8.04
CA LEU A 407 0.10 -4.69 6.92
C LEU A 407 -0.78 -4.15 5.79
N ILE A 408 -1.98 -4.72 5.66
CA ILE A 408 -3.03 -4.26 4.75
C ILE A 408 -4.32 -3.96 5.52
N THR A 409 -5.12 -3.07 4.97
CA THR A 409 -6.48 -2.76 5.43
C THR A 409 -7.47 -3.19 4.38
N LEU A 410 -8.57 -3.80 4.82
CA LEU A 410 -9.73 -4.11 3.99
C LEU A 410 -10.84 -3.10 4.32
N ASP A 411 -11.34 -2.41 3.30
CA ASP A 411 -12.43 -1.43 3.40
C ASP A 411 -13.53 -1.83 2.41
N GLY A 412 -14.54 -2.55 2.92
CA GLY A 412 -15.63 -3.12 2.13
C GLY A 412 -15.13 -3.99 0.97
N ALA A 413 -15.26 -3.48 -0.24
CA ALA A 413 -14.87 -4.15 -1.48
C ALA A 413 -13.40 -3.87 -1.90
N THR A 414 -12.67 -3.05 -1.15
CA THR A 414 -11.30 -2.64 -1.48
C THR A 414 -10.28 -3.09 -0.44
N ALA A 415 -9.04 -3.21 -0.86
CA ALA A 415 -7.89 -3.56 -0.05
C ALA A 415 -6.71 -2.66 -0.41
N GLY A 416 -5.92 -2.25 0.57
CA GLY A 416 -4.74 -1.43 0.34
C GLY A 416 -3.73 -1.60 1.46
N LEU A 417 -2.50 -1.11 1.24
CA LEU A 417 -1.51 -1.06 2.31
C LEU A 417 -2.04 -0.22 3.48
N ALA A 418 -1.84 -0.70 4.70
CA ALA A 418 -2.29 0.00 5.91
C ALA A 418 -1.66 1.39 6.01
N HIS A 419 -0.39 1.52 5.62
CA HIS A 419 0.29 2.80 5.48
C HIS A 419 1.42 2.73 4.43
N GLU A 420 1.71 3.85 3.77
CA GLU A 420 2.88 4.03 2.88
C GLU A 420 4.23 3.86 3.59
N ALA A 421 4.23 3.86 4.93
CA ALA A 421 5.47 3.69 5.69
C ALA A 421 6.08 2.30 5.45
N LEU A 422 5.23 1.31 5.12
CA LEU A 422 5.66 -0.04 4.75
C LEU A 422 6.56 -0.05 3.50
N ILE A 423 6.32 0.85 2.55
CA ILE A 423 7.08 0.95 1.29
C ILE A 423 8.56 1.24 1.54
N ASN A 424 8.85 2.12 2.49
CA ASN A 424 10.22 2.56 2.80
C ASN A 424 10.84 1.80 3.97
N ALA A 425 10.03 1.35 4.94
CA ALA A 425 10.53 0.71 6.15
C ALA A 425 10.83 -0.79 5.96
N TRP A 426 10.30 -1.44 4.92
CA TRP A 426 10.55 -2.87 4.67
C TRP A 426 11.49 -3.07 3.47
N PRO A 427 12.78 -3.38 3.69
CA PRO A 427 13.78 -3.41 2.62
C PRO A 427 13.44 -4.37 1.46
N ARG A 428 12.79 -5.50 1.76
CA ARG A 428 12.37 -6.48 0.77
C ARG A 428 11.34 -5.89 -0.19
N LEU A 429 10.34 -5.16 0.32
CA LEU A 429 9.34 -4.50 -0.50
C LEU A 429 9.95 -3.37 -1.33
N SER A 430 10.82 -2.56 -0.74
CA SER A 430 11.54 -1.50 -1.47
C SER A 430 12.36 -2.09 -2.63
N ALA A 431 13.07 -3.21 -2.39
CA ALA A 431 13.83 -3.89 -3.43
C ALA A 431 12.95 -4.41 -4.57
N TRP A 432 11.79 -4.99 -4.27
CA TRP A 432 10.84 -5.43 -5.29
C TRP A 432 10.32 -4.27 -6.14
N ILE A 433 9.96 -3.15 -5.50
CA ILE A 433 9.46 -1.96 -6.20
C ILE A 433 10.51 -1.42 -7.16
N GLU A 434 11.77 -1.35 -6.71
CA GLU A 434 12.85 -0.82 -7.53
C GLU A 434 13.21 -1.74 -8.70
N GLN A 435 13.24 -3.05 -8.46
CA GLN A 435 13.47 -4.05 -9.52
C GLN A 435 12.34 -4.05 -10.56
N ASP A 436 11.08 -3.89 -10.14
CA ASP A 436 9.91 -4.00 -11.01
C ASP A 436 9.31 -2.64 -11.41
N ARG A 437 10.01 -1.50 -11.22
CA ARG A 437 9.42 -0.16 -11.38
C ARG A 437 8.78 0.07 -12.75
N GLU A 438 9.44 -0.30 -13.84
CA GLU A 438 8.90 -0.19 -15.19
C GLU A 438 7.71 -1.13 -15.43
N LYS A 439 7.80 -2.36 -14.90
CA LYS A 439 6.74 -3.36 -14.95
C LYS A 439 5.49 -2.86 -14.22
N LEU A 440 5.63 -2.30 -13.03
CA LEU A 440 4.53 -1.73 -12.26
C LEU A 440 3.85 -0.57 -13.00
N ARG A 441 4.63 0.30 -13.64
CA ARG A 441 4.09 1.39 -14.49
C ARG A 441 3.31 0.85 -15.68
N PHE A 442 3.84 -0.18 -16.35
CA PHE A 442 3.14 -0.83 -17.46
C PHE A 442 1.86 -1.52 -16.99
N GLN A 443 1.92 -2.26 -15.88
CA GLN A 443 0.77 -2.96 -15.31
C GLN A 443 -0.34 -1.97 -14.92
N ARG A 444 0.01 -0.82 -14.32
CA ARG A 444 -0.93 0.26 -14.00
C ARG A 444 -1.63 0.78 -15.25
N TRP A 445 -0.86 1.12 -16.28
CA TRP A 445 -1.43 1.53 -17.57
C TRP A 445 -2.37 0.46 -18.16
N LEU A 446 -1.98 -0.81 -18.07
CA LEU A 446 -2.76 -1.92 -18.61
C LEU A 446 -4.11 -2.07 -17.89
N THR A 447 -4.12 -2.01 -16.56
CA THR A 447 -5.34 -2.06 -15.76
C THR A 447 -6.31 -0.95 -16.12
N GLU A 448 -5.78 0.28 -16.21
CA GLU A 448 -6.56 1.46 -16.58
C GLU A 448 -7.14 1.33 -18.00
N ALA A 449 -6.33 0.92 -18.97
CA ALA A 449 -6.77 0.75 -20.36
C ALA A 449 -7.82 -0.36 -20.51
N ALA A 450 -7.66 -1.46 -19.78
CA ALA A 450 -8.60 -2.57 -19.80
C ALA A 450 -9.95 -2.20 -19.14
N GLY A 451 -9.92 -1.44 -18.04
CA GLY A 451 -11.13 -0.90 -17.41
C GLY A 451 -11.87 0.12 -18.28
N ALA A 452 -11.13 1.00 -18.97
CA ALA A 452 -11.73 1.93 -19.93
C ALA A 452 -12.39 1.21 -21.11
N TRP A 453 -11.77 0.14 -21.61
CA TRP A 453 -12.34 -0.71 -22.66
C TRP A 453 -13.59 -1.46 -22.21
N GLU A 454 -13.64 -1.94 -20.96
CA GLU A 454 -14.83 -2.54 -20.38
C GLU A 454 -15.99 -1.54 -20.27
N ALA A 455 -15.69 -0.30 -19.88
CA ALA A 455 -16.70 0.76 -19.74
C ALA A 455 -17.38 1.14 -21.07
N VAL A 456 -16.74 0.89 -22.21
CA VAL A 456 -17.31 1.06 -23.55
C VAL A 456 -17.76 -0.27 -24.16
N GLU A 457 -18.22 -1.21 -23.33
CA GLU A 457 -18.77 -2.50 -23.74
C GLU A 457 -17.84 -3.33 -24.65
N ARG A 458 -16.53 -3.22 -24.42
CA ARG A 458 -15.50 -3.97 -25.14
C ARG A 458 -15.50 -3.74 -26.66
N GLU A 459 -15.67 -2.48 -27.07
CA GLU A 459 -15.66 -2.08 -28.49
C GLU A 459 -14.57 -2.78 -29.34
N PRO A 460 -14.92 -3.31 -30.52
CA PRO A 460 -13.97 -4.00 -31.38
C PRO A 460 -12.97 -3.03 -32.01
N GLY A 461 -11.72 -3.47 -32.17
CA GLY A 461 -10.69 -2.69 -32.87
C GLY A 461 -9.82 -1.80 -31.98
N VAL A 462 -9.77 -2.07 -30.67
CA VAL A 462 -8.81 -1.47 -29.73
C VAL A 462 -7.40 -1.48 -30.32
N ARG A 463 -6.75 -0.30 -30.27
CA ARG A 463 -5.38 -0.12 -30.73
C ARG A 463 -4.45 0.11 -29.55
N ILE A 464 -3.50 -0.80 -29.40
CA ILE A 464 -2.38 -0.61 -28.48
C ILE A 464 -1.24 0.04 -29.27
N SER A 465 -0.65 1.09 -28.71
CA SER A 465 0.51 1.77 -29.30
C SER A 465 1.67 0.79 -29.52
N PRO A 466 2.43 0.89 -30.64
CA PRO A 466 3.60 0.05 -30.87
C PRO A 466 4.61 0.07 -29.72
N VAL A 467 4.82 1.23 -29.08
CA VAL A 467 5.70 1.37 -27.91
C VAL A 467 5.24 0.49 -26.75
N ARG A 468 3.93 0.44 -26.49
CA ARG A 468 3.34 -0.38 -25.43
C ARG A 468 3.40 -1.87 -25.76
N LEU A 469 3.32 -2.24 -27.04
CA LEU A 469 3.50 -3.63 -27.48
C LEU A 469 4.96 -4.09 -27.33
N THR A 470 5.94 -3.23 -27.64
CA THR A 470 7.35 -3.53 -27.39
C THR A 470 7.65 -3.66 -25.89
N GLN A 471 7.05 -2.80 -25.05
CA GLN A 471 7.12 -2.95 -23.59
C GLN A 471 6.50 -4.27 -23.14
N LEU A 472 5.34 -4.65 -23.70
CA LEU A 472 4.74 -5.96 -23.42
C LEU A 472 5.70 -7.10 -23.77
N ASP A 473 6.32 -7.10 -24.96
CA ASP A 473 7.26 -8.14 -25.39
C ASP A 473 8.53 -8.18 -24.50
N ALA A 474 9.06 -7.02 -24.12
CA ALA A 474 10.21 -6.90 -23.23
C ALA A 474 9.93 -7.46 -21.82
N HIS A 475 8.67 -7.37 -21.38
CA HIS A 475 8.22 -7.87 -20.09
C HIS A 475 7.48 -9.22 -20.18
N ALA A 476 7.21 -9.76 -21.38
CA ALA A 476 6.43 -10.98 -21.60
C ALA A 476 7.15 -12.25 -21.15
N SER A 477 8.49 -12.24 -21.13
CA SER A 477 9.30 -13.31 -20.53
C SER A 477 9.18 -13.36 -18.99
N TYR A 478 8.73 -12.27 -18.36
CA TYR A 478 8.52 -12.13 -16.91
C TYR A 478 7.04 -12.14 -16.50
N ALA A 479 6.13 -11.73 -17.39
CA ALA A 479 4.70 -11.75 -17.20
C ALA A 479 4.17 -13.19 -17.33
N ARG A 480 4.26 -13.97 -16.24
CA ARG A 480 3.48 -15.20 -16.14
C ARG A 480 2.00 -14.84 -16.27
N ARG A 481 1.22 -15.68 -16.97
CA ARG A 481 -0.25 -15.50 -17.11
C ARG A 481 -0.95 -15.23 -15.78
N ASP A 482 -0.37 -15.74 -14.71
CA ASP A 482 -0.91 -15.62 -13.36
C ASP A 482 -0.98 -14.15 -12.88
N GLU A 483 -0.14 -13.23 -13.38
CA GLU A 483 -0.05 -11.83 -12.94
C GLU A 483 -1.10 -10.88 -13.54
N LEU A 484 -1.81 -11.32 -14.57
CA LEU A 484 -2.83 -10.54 -15.25
C LEU A 484 -4.21 -10.97 -14.79
N THR A 485 -5.09 -9.99 -14.60
CA THR A 485 -6.52 -10.26 -14.44
C THR A 485 -7.12 -10.74 -15.76
N PRO A 486 -8.26 -11.46 -15.75
CA PRO A 486 -8.95 -11.87 -16.97
C PRO A 486 -9.25 -10.70 -17.91
N LEU A 487 -9.67 -9.55 -17.37
CA LEU A 487 -9.97 -8.36 -18.15
C LEU A 487 -8.73 -7.80 -18.86
N GLU A 488 -7.58 -7.75 -18.17
CA GLU A 488 -6.30 -7.32 -18.77
C GLU A 488 -5.84 -8.28 -19.86
N SER A 489 -6.00 -9.59 -19.63
CA SER A 489 -5.69 -10.63 -20.62
C SER A 489 -6.57 -10.49 -21.87
N ASP A 490 -7.87 -10.30 -21.70
CA ASP A 490 -8.84 -10.09 -22.79
C ASP A 490 -8.49 -8.83 -23.61
N PHE A 491 -8.18 -7.72 -22.92
CA PHE A 491 -7.79 -6.46 -23.55
C PHE A 491 -6.52 -6.61 -24.38
N LEU A 492 -5.48 -7.27 -23.83
CA LEU A 492 -4.24 -7.54 -24.56
C LEU A 492 -4.48 -8.44 -25.78
N ALA A 493 -5.29 -9.48 -25.63
CA ALA A 493 -5.62 -10.39 -26.72
C ALA A 493 -6.33 -9.64 -27.87
N ALA A 494 -7.32 -8.80 -27.54
CA ALA A 494 -8.02 -7.96 -28.51
C ALA A 494 -7.07 -6.97 -29.22
N GLY A 495 -6.24 -6.26 -28.45
CA GLY A 495 -5.26 -5.31 -29.00
C GLY A 495 -4.21 -5.97 -29.90
N MET A 496 -3.69 -7.13 -29.50
CA MET A 496 -2.76 -7.93 -30.32
C MET A 496 -3.41 -8.44 -31.61
N ALA A 497 -4.67 -8.88 -31.55
CA ALA A 497 -5.41 -9.28 -32.75
C ALA A 497 -5.55 -8.13 -33.74
N THR A 498 -5.90 -6.93 -33.27
CA THR A 498 -5.96 -5.71 -34.09
C THR A 498 -4.59 -5.33 -34.67
N HIS A 499 -3.52 -5.44 -33.87
CA HIS A 499 -2.17 -5.17 -34.34
C HIS A 499 -1.73 -6.14 -35.45
N ARG A 500 -1.94 -7.45 -35.25
CA ARG A 500 -1.63 -8.50 -36.25
C ARG A 500 -2.43 -8.31 -37.55
N ARG A 501 -3.72 -7.95 -37.45
CA ARG A 501 -4.56 -7.60 -38.62
C ARG A 501 -3.99 -6.40 -39.38
N THR A 502 -3.58 -5.35 -38.66
CA THR A 502 -3.00 -4.14 -39.26
C THR A 502 -1.68 -4.44 -39.97
N LEU A 503 -0.81 -5.26 -39.38
CA LEU A 503 0.44 -5.69 -40.01
C LEU A 503 0.20 -6.54 -41.26
N ARG A 504 -0.77 -7.47 -41.23
CA ARG A 504 -1.18 -8.26 -42.41
C ARG A 504 -1.68 -7.35 -43.53
N ASN A 505 -2.56 -6.40 -43.22
CA ASN A 505 -3.09 -5.47 -44.22
C ASN A 505 -1.99 -4.58 -44.81
N ARG A 506 -1.06 -4.07 -43.99
CA ARG A 506 0.10 -3.29 -44.48
C ARG A 506 1.05 -4.12 -45.37
N ARG A 507 1.26 -5.39 -45.06
CA ARG A 507 2.05 -6.30 -45.92
C ARG A 507 1.33 -6.56 -47.23
N ALA A 508 0.01 -6.79 -47.20
CA ALA A 508 -0.79 -6.99 -48.40
C ALA A 508 -0.83 -5.73 -49.28
N THR A 509 -1.00 -4.53 -48.73
CA THR A 509 -0.98 -3.29 -49.52
C THR A 509 0.40 -2.99 -50.08
N ARG A 510 1.49 -3.24 -49.34
CA ARG A 510 2.85 -3.13 -49.87
C ARG A 510 3.13 -4.14 -50.98
N ALA A 511 2.72 -5.40 -50.81
CA ALA A 511 2.87 -6.43 -51.83
C ALA A 511 2.09 -6.10 -53.10
N MET A 512 0.84 -5.62 -52.95
CA MET A 512 0.01 -5.18 -54.06
C MET A 512 0.60 -3.95 -54.76
N GLY A 513 1.12 -2.98 -53.99
CA GLY A 513 1.84 -1.82 -54.55
C GLY A 513 3.11 -2.23 -55.31
N SER A 514 3.91 -3.15 -54.78
CA SER A 514 5.09 -3.66 -55.49
C SER A 514 4.74 -4.44 -56.75
N LEU A 515 3.62 -5.18 -56.74
CA LEU A 515 3.11 -5.87 -57.92
C LEU A 515 2.66 -4.86 -58.98
N LEU A 516 1.94 -3.81 -58.58
CA LEU A 516 1.51 -2.74 -59.48
C LEU A 516 2.71 -2.05 -60.13
N VAL A 517 3.73 -1.66 -59.34
CA VAL A 517 4.98 -1.07 -59.85
C VAL A 517 5.67 -2.04 -60.83
N ALA A 518 5.82 -3.32 -60.47
CA ALA A 518 6.41 -4.33 -61.34
C ALA A 518 5.65 -4.52 -62.66
N THR A 519 4.31 -4.52 -62.63
CA THR A 519 3.50 -4.63 -63.85
C THR A 519 3.62 -3.39 -64.73
N THR A 520 3.67 -2.18 -64.13
CA THR A 520 3.85 -0.93 -64.89
C THR A 520 5.25 -0.82 -65.50
N THR A 521 6.31 -1.23 -64.80
CA THR A 521 7.67 -1.24 -65.36
C THR A 521 7.83 -2.30 -66.45
N LEU A 522 7.20 -3.48 -66.30
CA LEU A 522 7.19 -4.51 -67.34
C LEU A 522 6.44 -4.03 -68.59
N ALA A 523 5.28 -3.40 -68.43
CA ALA A 523 4.51 -2.82 -69.53
C ALA A 523 5.29 -1.69 -70.24
N ALA A 524 5.93 -0.80 -69.47
CA ALA A 524 6.79 0.25 -70.03
C ALA A 524 8.01 -0.32 -70.79
N ALA A 525 8.64 -1.37 -70.28
CA ALA A 525 9.74 -2.06 -70.94
C ALA A 525 9.30 -2.75 -72.24
N MET A 526 8.11 -3.38 -72.26
CA MET A 526 7.53 -3.96 -73.47
C MET A 526 7.19 -2.89 -74.50
N ALA A 527 6.57 -1.79 -74.09
CA ALA A 527 6.26 -0.66 -74.97
C ALA A 527 7.54 -0.06 -75.58
N TRP A 528 8.59 0.14 -74.76
CA TRP A 528 9.88 0.61 -75.24
C TRP A 528 10.53 -0.35 -76.24
N LYS A 529 10.49 -1.67 -75.97
CA LYS A 529 10.99 -2.70 -76.88
C LYS A 529 10.21 -2.73 -78.20
N GLN A 530 8.88 -2.59 -78.15
CA GLN A 530 8.01 -2.55 -79.33
C GLN A 530 8.27 -1.31 -80.18
N GLN A 531 8.47 -0.14 -79.55
CA GLN A 531 8.80 1.10 -80.23
C GLN A 531 10.19 1.03 -80.90
N ARG A 532 11.16 0.36 -80.27
CA ARG A 532 12.48 0.10 -80.86
C ARG A 532 12.43 -0.85 -82.06
N LEU A 533 11.64 -1.93 -81.97
CA LEU A 533 11.45 -2.85 -83.11
C LEU A 533 10.75 -2.17 -84.31
N LEU A 534 9.84 -1.23 -84.06
CA LEU A 534 9.20 -0.42 -85.11
C LEU A 534 10.16 0.58 -85.76
N GLN A 535 11.19 1.05 -85.04
CA GLN A 535 12.23 1.92 -85.61
C GLN A 535 13.28 1.13 -86.43
N GLU A 536 13.49 -0.15 -86.14
CA GLU A 536 14.44 -1.02 -86.86
C GLU A 536 13.87 -1.56 -88.19
N HIS A 537 12.57 -1.37 -88.47
CA HIS A 537 11.95 -1.66 -89.77
C HIS A 537 11.44 -0.38 -90.48
N PRO A 538 12.31 0.43 -91.08
CA PRO A 538 11.86 1.43 -92.05
C PRO A 538 11.31 0.70 -93.29
N MET A 539 10.02 0.89 -93.54
CA MET A 539 9.32 0.47 -94.76
C MET A 539 10.16 0.85 -95.98
N ARG A 540 10.68 -0.15 -96.70
CA ARG A 540 11.23 0.05 -98.04
C ARG A 540 10.09 0.52 -98.95
N PRO A 541 10.23 1.64 -99.69
CA PRO A 541 9.23 1.99 -100.69
C PRO A 541 9.28 0.96 -101.82
N THR A 542 8.18 0.24 -102.01
CA THR A 542 7.88 -0.50 -103.24
C THR A 542 7.78 0.49 -104.40
N ARG A 543 8.67 0.36 -105.37
CA ARG A 543 8.49 0.90 -106.72
C ARG A 543 7.82 -0.13 -107.61
#